data_AF-A0A4S5ABJ9-F1
#
_entry.id   AF-A0A4S5ABJ9-F1
#
_cell.length_a   1.000
_cell.length_b   1.000
_cell.length_c   1.000
_cell.angle_alpha   90.00
_cell.angle_beta   90.00
_cell.angle_gamma   90.00
#
_symmetry.space_group_name_H-M   'P 1'
#
loop_
_entity.id
_entity.type
_entity.pdbx_description
1 polymer ?
#
loop_
_entity_poly.entity_id
_entity_poly.type
_entity_poly.pdbx_seq_one_letter_code
_entity_poly.pdbx_strand_id
1 'polypeptide(L)'
;MTVVDALLRWSRMSLTSLRTAITVGALTMLVGFAAVSLMTAPQAPVGGAEKVGLSSTPLNAMMERHRCSFTGFDREAVPSKAIVRTPEGETRLVSFDHGWAVFIGEAAGELVAVCLGAETREKPEQPR
;
A
#
# COMPACT_ATOMS: atom_id res chain seq x y z
N MET A 1 15.57 42.37 29.26
CA MET A 1 15.38 40.96 28.88
C MET A 1 13.89 40.61 28.91
N THR A 2 13.08 41.21 28.03
CA THR A 2 11.60 41.05 28.04
C THR A 2 10.99 40.96 26.63
N VAL A 3 11.74 41.36 25.59
CA VAL A 3 11.25 41.38 24.20
C VAL A 3 11.34 40.00 23.54
N VAL A 4 12.34 39.20 23.91
CA VAL A 4 12.58 37.85 23.35
C VAL A 4 11.52 36.85 23.84
N ASP A 5 11.10 36.92 25.10
CA ASP A 5 10.04 36.07 25.65
C ASP A 5 8.66 36.36 25.04
N ALA A 6 8.39 37.62 24.68
CA ALA A 6 7.14 37.98 24.01
C ALA A 6 7.06 37.37 22.60
N LEU A 7 8.16 37.37 21.85
CA LEU A 7 8.28 36.76 20.51
C LEU A 7 8.22 35.21 20.54
N LEU A 8 8.79 34.58 21.57
CA LEU A 8 8.71 33.13 21.77
C LEU A 8 7.33 32.65 22.25
N ARG A 9 6.60 33.47 23.00
CA ARG A 9 5.20 33.16 23.38
C ARG A 9 4.24 33.35 22.22
N TRP A 10 4.49 34.33 21.36
CA TRP A 10 3.65 34.59 20.18
C TRP A 10 3.76 33.47 19.12
N SER A 11 4.98 32.99 18.87
CA SER A 11 5.23 31.87 17.95
C SER A 11 4.62 30.54 18.42
N ARG A 12 4.49 30.33 19.73
CA ARG A 12 3.83 29.13 20.30
C ARG A 12 2.31 29.19 20.22
N MET A 13 1.70 30.38 20.21
CA MET A 13 0.26 30.54 20.03
C MET A 13 -0.20 30.36 18.57
N SER A 14 0.66 30.61 17.58
CA SER A 14 0.33 30.39 16.16
C SER A 14 0.37 28.91 15.75
N LEU A 15 1.21 28.09 16.39
CA LEU A 15 1.42 26.69 15.98
C LEU A 15 0.43 25.69 16.60
N THR A 16 -0.29 26.04 17.66
CA THR A 16 -1.37 25.20 18.20
C THR A 16 -2.74 25.50 17.58
N SER A 17 -2.92 26.65 16.94
CA SER A 17 -4.20 27.01 16.29
C SER A 17 -4.41 26.35 14.93
N LEU A 18 -3.36 25.83 14.29
CA LEU A 18 -3.45 25.16 12.99
C LEU A 18 -3.83 23.67 13.10
N ARG A 19 -3.70 23.06 14.28
CA ARG A 19 -4.01 21.63 14.51
C ARG A 19 -5.44 21.34 14.95
N THR A 20 -6.20 22.34 15.40
CA THR A 20 -7.57 22.14 15.91
C THR A 20 -8.67 22.62 14.97
N ALA A 21 -8.35 23.35 13.90
CA ALA A 21 -9.33 23.78 12.89
C ALA A 21 -9.61 22.70 11.82
N ILE A 22 -8.72 21.72 11.63
CA ILE A 22 -8.85 20.70 10.58
C ILE A 22 -9.82 19.57 10.97
N THR A 23 -10.00 19.30 12.27
CA THR A 23 -10.81 18.16 12.73
C THR A 23 -12.31 18.43 12.83
N VAL A 24 -12.77 19.68 12.88
CA VAL A 24 -14.21 20.01 13.01
C VAL A 24 -14.87 20.31 11.66
N GLY A 25 -14.13 20.78 10.67
CA GLY A 25 -14.68 21.06 9.33
C GLY A 25 -15.01 19.81 8.49
N ALA A 26 -14.37 18.68 8.75
CA ALA A 26 -14.61 17.45 7.99
C ALA A 26 -15.87 16.67 8.45
N LEU A 27 -16.37 16.92 9.67
CA LEU A 27 -17.47 16.14 10.23
C LEU A 27 -18.86 16.68 9.85
N THR A 28 -18.98 17.94 9.44
CA THR A 28 -20.28 18.54 9.03
C THR A 28 -20.60 18.37 7.55
N MET A 29 -19.65 17.92 6.71
CA MET A 29 -19.87 17.69 5.28
C MET A 29 -20.29 16.24 4.94
N LEU A 30 -20.73 15.45 5.93
CA LEU A 30 -21.22 14.08 5.72
C LEU A 30 -22.74 13.92 5.87
N VAL A 31 -23.49 15.01 6.11
CA VAL A 31 -24.95 14.96 6.37
C VAL A 31 -25.77 15.67 5.28
N GLY A 32 -25.13 16.19 4.21
CA GLY A 32 -25.76 17.14 3.30
C GLY A 32 -26.23 16.65 1.92
N PHE A 33 -26.04 15.39 1.52
CA PHE A 33 -26.37 14.97 0.14
C PHE A 33 -26.92 13.53 0.03
N ALA A 34 -27.96 13.22 0.81
CA ALA A 34 -28.59 11.90 0.85
C ALA A 34 -29.93 11.80 0.06
N ALA A 35 -30.12 12.54 -1.04
CA ALA A 35 -31.45 12.62 -1.67
C ALA A 35 -31.56 12.70 -3.21
N VAL A 36 -30.57 12.26 -4.02
CA VAL A 36 -30.73 12.32 -5.51
C VAL A 36 -30.30 11.05 -6.30
N SER A 37 -29.83 9.97 -5.66
CA SER A 37 -29.31 8.81 -6.42
C SER A 37 -30.36 7.80 -6.95
N LEU A 38 -31.65 8.13 -6.96
CA LEU A 38 -32.69 7.23 -7.51
C LEU A 38 -32.90 7.37 -9.03
N MET A 39 -32.21 8.26 -9.72
CA MET A 39 -32.44 8.54 -11.15
C MET A 39 -31.16 8.50 -11.98
N THR A 40 -30.42 7.39 -11.98
CA THR A 40 -29.58 7.04 -13.13
C THR A 40 -29.35 5.53 -13.16
N ALA A 41 -30.12 4.83 -13.99
CA ALA A 41 -29.73 3.51 -14.47
C ALA A 41 -28.96 3.69 -15.78
N PRO A 42 -27.66 3.39 -15.81
CA PRO A 42 -27.01 2.96 -17.05
C PRO A 42 -26.67 1.47 -16.93
N GLN A 43 -27.47 0.68 -17.64
CA GLN A 43 -27.08 -0.50 -18.42
C GLN A 43 -25.60 -0.95 -18.34
N ALA A 44 -25.42 -2.21 -17.95
CA ALA A 44 -24.15 -2.94 -17.99
C ALA A 44 -23.53 -2.99 -19.40
N PRO A 45 -22.20 -3.00 -19.49
CA PRO A 45 -21.49 -3.77 -20.50
C PRO A 45 -20.86 -5.01 -19.84
N VAL A 46 -21.36 -6.18 -20.25
CA VAL A 46 -20.57 -7.42 -20.31
C VAL A 46 -19.38 -7.14 -21.23
N GLY A 47 -18.14 -7.19 -20.71
CA GLY A 47 -16.95 -7.02 -21.54
C GLY A 47 -15.81 -6.28 -20.85
N GLY A 48 -15.12 -6.97 -19.94
CA GLY A 48 -13.84 -6.52 -19.37
C GLY A 48 -12.77 -7.62 -19.42
N ALA A 49 -12.92 -8.58 -20.34
CA ALA A 49 -11.82 -9.44 -20.76
C ALA A 49 -11.03 -8.70 -21.85
N GLU A 50 -10.44 -7.58 -21.48
CA GLU A 50 -9.44 -6.91 -22.32
C GLU A 50 -8.22 -6.61 -21.46
N LYS A 51 -7.39 -7.65 -21.26
CA LYS A 51 -5.96 -7.48 -20.95
C LYS A 51 -5.28 -6.91 -22.19
N VAL A 52 -5.61 -5.67 -22.55
CA VAL A 52 -4.96 -4.91 -23.62
C VAL A 52 -3.55 -4.58 -23.14
N GLY A 53 -2.59 -5.43 -23.51
CA GLY A 53 -1.17 -5.10 -23.66
C GLY A 53 -0.57 -4.11 -22.65
N LEU A 54 -0.82 -4.29 -21.35
CA LEU A 54 -0.28 -3.41 -20.32
C LEU A 54 1.23 -3.68 -20.24
N SER A 55 2.02 -2.65 -20.53
CA SER A 55 3.47 -2.66 -20.35
C SER A 55 3.81 -3.35 -19.03
N SER A 56 4.44 -4.52 -19.14
CA SER A 56 4.85 -5.28 -17.97
C SER A 56 6.03 -4.54 -17.36
N THR A 57 5.73 -3.55 -16.53
CA THR A 57 6.72 -2.95 -15.63
C THR A 57 7.41 -4.11 -14.91
N PRO A 58 8.75 -4.11 -14.75
CA PRO A 58 9.49 -5.23 -14.16
C PRO A 58 8.88 -5.75 -12.84
N LEU A 59 8.30 -4.84 -12.05
CA LEU A 59 7.56 -5.15 -10.84
C LEU A 59 6.29 -5.98 -11.11
N ASN A 60 5.45 -5.60 -12.08
CA ASN A 60 4.20 -6.31 -12.37
C ASN A 60 4.47 -7.77 -12.81
N ALA A 61 5.49 -7.98 -13.63
CA ALA A 61 5.91 -9.33 -14.03
C ALA A 61 6.45 -10.15 -12.84
N MET A 62 7.10 -9.50 -11.87
CA MET A 62 7.57 -10.14 -10.64
C MET A 62 6.40 -10.52 -9.72
N MET A 63 5.42 -9.62 -9.57
CA MET A 63 4.21 -9.83 -8.78
C MET A 63 3.43 -11.05 -9.27
N GLU A 64 3.22 -11.16 -10.59
CA GLU A 64 2.48 -12.28 -11.20
C GLU A 64 3.23 -13.61 -11.06
N ARG A 65 4.55 -13.63 -11.32
CA ARG A 65 5.35 -14.87 -11.25
C ARG A 65 5.49 -15.46 -9.84
N HIS A 66 5.51 -14.61 -8.82
CA HIS A 66 5.75 -15.04 -7.43
C HIS A 66 4.51 -14.99 -6.55
N ARG A 67 3.35 -14.68 -7.14
CA ARG A 67 2.06 -14.52 -6.43
C ARG A 67 2.21 -13.60 -5.24
N CYS A 68 2.57 -12.35 -5.53
CA CYS A 68 2.81 -11.36 -4.49
C CYS A 68 1.54 -10.60 -4.12
N SER A 69 1.48 -10.12 -2.89
CA SER A 69 0.42 -9.27 -2.35
C SER A 69 1.03 -8.04 -1.67
N PHE A 70 0.49 -6.86 -1.97
CA PHE A 70 0.87 -5.60 -1.33
C PHE A 70 0.34 -5.49 0.11
N THR A 71 -0.80 -6.14 0.39
CA THR A 71 -1.48 -6.05 1.69
C THR A 71 -1.16 -7.23 2.61
N GLY A 72 -0.40 -8.21 2.12
CA GLY A 72 -0.16 -9.46 2.83
C GLY A 72 -1.12 -10.57 2.45
N PHE A 73 -1.03 -11.67 3.20
CA PHE A 73 -1.91 -12.83 3.09
C PHE A 73 -2.59 -13.11 4.42
N ASP A 74 -3.62 -13.95 4.38
CA ASP A 74 -4.29 -14.48 5.56
C ASP A 74 -3.35 -15.39 6.37
N ARG A 75 -3.74 -15.75 7.59
CA ARG A 75 -2.85 -16.48 8.53
C ARG A 75 -2.49 -17.88 8.06
N GLU A 76 -3.24 -18.42 7.12
CA GLU A 76 -3.11 -19.78 6.57
C GLU A 76 -2.04 -19.85 5.48
N ALA A 77 -1.62 -18.70 4.94
CA ALA A 77 -0.65 -18.62 3.85
C ALA A 77 0.71 -18.14 4.37
N VAL A 78 1.73 -19.00 4.19
CA VAL A 78 3.11 -18.69 4.62
C VAL A 78 3.90 -18.14 3.43
N PRO A 79 4.20 -16.82 3.38
CA PRO A 79 5.03 -16.25 2.34
C PRO A 79 6.48 -16.73 2.46
N SER A 80 7.10 -17.03 1.32
CA SER A 80 8.49 -17.51 1.25
C SER A 80 9.46 -16.45 0.71
N LYS A 81 8.92 -15.42 0.07
CA LYS A 81 9.67 -14.34 -0.60
C LYS A 81 9.05 -12.99 -0.28
N ALA A 82 9.80 -11.94 -0.54
CA ALA A 82 9.33 -10.56 -0.48
C ALA A 82 9.96 -9.72 -1.59
N ILE A 83 9.29 -8.64 -1.97
CA ILE A 83 9.83 -7.62 -2.86
C ILE A 83 10.18 -6.41 -1.99
N VAL A 84 11.43 -5.97 -2.10
CA VAL A 84 11.92 -4.75 -1.44
C VAL A 84 12.35 -3.74 -2.48
N ARG A 85 12.20 -2.46 -2.15
CA ARG A 85 12.83 -1.36 -2.86
C ARG A 85 14.10 -0.96 -2.11
N THR A 86 15.24 -0.96 -2.80
CA THR A 86 16.52 -0.57 -2.21
C THR A 86 16.62 0.94 -2.05
N PRO A 87 17.58 1.47 -1.26
CA PRO A 87 17.82 2.90 -1.16
C PRO A 87 18.11 3.58 -2.50
N GLU A 88 18.65 2.84 -3.47
CA GLU A 88 18.93 3.30 -4.84
C GLU A 88 17.67 3.30 -5.74
N GLY A 89 16.54 2.80 -5.22
CA GLY A 89 15.26 2.78 -5.92
C GLY A 89 14.99 1.52 -6.74
N GLU A 90 15.89 0.54 -6.73
CA GLU A 90 15.73 -0.73 -7.44
C GLU A 90 14.76 -1.67 -6.71
N THR A 91 13.96 -2.43 -7.45
CA THR A 91 13.11 -3.49 -6.88
C THR A 91 13.81 -4.85 -6.94
N ARG A 92 13.90 -5.53 -5.81
CA ARG A 92 14.57 -6.84 -5.70
C ARG A 92 13.66 -7.86 -5.01
N LEU A 93 13.70 -9.09 -5.52
CA LEU A 93 13.08 -10.24 -4.86
C LEU A 93 14.07 -10.83 -3.85
N VAL A 94 13.66 -10.92 -2.59
CA VAL A 94 14.47 -11.38 -1.47
C VAL A 94 13.75 -12.50 -0.70
N SER A 95 14.42 -13.11 0.27
CA SER A 95 13.75 -14.01 1.22
C SER A 95 12.72 -13.25 2.05
N PHE A 96 11.72 -13.97 2.57
CA PHE A 96 10.75 -13.38 3.49
C PHE A 96 11.44 -12.76 4.71
N ASP A 97 12.39 -13.46 5.34
CA ASP A 97 13.10 -12.96 6.52
C ASP A 97 13.83 -11.65 6.27
N HIS A 98 14.45 -11.49 5.09
CA HIS A 98 15.12 -10.25 4.73
C HIS A 98 14.12 -9.11 4.50
N GLY A 99 13.01 -9.39 3.82
CA GLY A 99 11.92 -8.42 3.67
C GLY A 99 11.33 -8.00 5.02
N TRP A 100 11.23 -8.94 5.96
CA TRP A 100 10.80 -8.68 7.33
C TRP A 100 11.79 -7.78 8.07
N ALA A 101 13.11 -8.05 7.96
CA ALA A 101 14.15 -7.19 8.51
C ALA A 101 14.09 -5.75 7.98
N VAL A 102 13.77 -5.56 6.70
CA VAL A 102 13.54 -4.22 6.12
C VAL A 102 12.30 -3.56 6.75
N PHE A 103 11.20 -4.29 6.88
CA PHE A 103 9.95 -3.76 7.46
C PHE A 103 10.10 -3.30 8.91
N ILE A 104 10.87 -4.03 9.73
CA ILE A 104 11.13 -3.67 11.13
C ILE A 104 12.28 -2.68 11.30
N GLY A 105 12.93 -2.27 10.21
CA GLY A 105 14.01 -1.28 10.23
C GLY A 105 15.39 -1.82 10.61
N GLU A 106 15.59 -3.14 10.61
CA GLU A 106 16.89 -3.79 10.82
C GLU A 106 17.76 -3.80 9.54
N ALA A 107 17.13 -3.67 8.36
CA ALA A 107 17.80 -3.56 7.08
C ALA A 107 17.29 -2.33 6.29
N ALA A 108 18.16 -1.73 5.48
CA ALA A 108 17.82 -0.55 4.70
C ALA A 108 16.94 -0.88 3.48
N GLY A 109 15.89 -0.08 3.26
CA GLY A 109 15.00 -0.20 2.11
C GLY A 109 13.53 -0.01 2.50
N GLU A 110 12.65 -0.39 1.59
CA GLU A 110 11.19 -0.40 1.81
C GLU A 110 10.63 -1.77 1.43
N LEU A 111 9.83 -2.38 2.31
CA LEU A 111 9.08 -3.58 1.97
C LEU A 111 7.90 -3.19 1.08
N VAL A 112 7.88 -3.69 -0.17
CA VAL A 112 6.86 -3.37 -1.15
C VAL A 112 5.73 -4.40 -1.15
N ALA A 113 6.08 -5.69 -1.14
CA ALA A 113 5.10 -6.78 -1.19
C ALA A 113 5.67 -8.06 -0.58
N VAL A 114 4.80 -8.94 -0.11
CA VAL A 114 5.15 -10.31 0.31
C VAL A 114 4.66 -11.31 -0.73
N CYS A 115 5.35 -12.44 -0.88
CA CYS A 115 5.12 -13.36 -1.98
C CYS A 115 5.17 -14.82 -1.50
N LEU A 116 4.27 -15.66 -2.03
CA LEU A 116 4.25 -17.09 -1.73
C LEU A 116 5.40 -17.84 -2.39
N GLY A 117 6.05 -17.21 -3.38
CA GLY A 117 7.11 -17.81 -4.16
C GLY A 117 6.57 -18.40 -5.46
N ALA A 118 7.48 -18.85 -6.32
CA ALA A 118 7.09 -19.48 -7.58
C ALA A 118 6.28 -20.75 -7.29
N GLU A 119 5.28 -21.01 -8.12
CA GLU A 119 4.59 -22.30 -8.16
C GLU A 119 5.65 -23.40 -8.28
N THR A 120 5.89 -24.15 -7.20
CA THR A 120 6.64 -25.40 -7.36
C THR A 120 5.69 -26.29 -8.13
N ARG A 121 5.96 -26.52 -9.42
CA ARG A 121 5.27 -27.58 -10.16
C ARG A 121 5.66 -28.90 -9.51
N GLU A 122 4.96 -29.27 -8.46
CA GLU A 122 4.95 -30.63 -7.96
C GLU A 122 4.39 -31.49 -9.09
N LYS A 123 5.29 -32.14 -9.82
CA LYS A 123 4.94 -33.16 -10.80
C LYS A 123 4.15 -34.22 -10.03
N PRO A 124 2.91 -34.56 -10.40
CA PRO A 124 2.20 -35.64 -9.73
C PRO A 124 3.03 -36.92 -9.89
N GLU A 125 3.55 -37.46 -8.79
CA GLU A 125 4.05 -38.83 -8.71
C GLU A 125 2.82 -39.72 -8.93
N GLN A 126 2.61 -40.11 -10.18
CA GLN A 126 1.54 -40.98 -10.62
C GLN A 126 1.82 -42.37 -10.03
N PRO A 127 0.95 -42.92 -9.15
CA PRO A 127 1.18 -44.24 -8.58
C PRO A 127 1.12 -45.27 -9.70
N ARG A 128 2.18 -46.07 -9.80
CA ARG A 128 2.35 -47.13 -10.80
C ARG A 128 1.51 -48.35 -10.45
#